data_AF-A0A943U1Q2-F1
#
_entry.id   AF-A0A943U1Q2-F1
#
_cell.length_a   1.000
_cell.length_b   1.000
_cell.length_c   1.000
_cell.angle_alpha   90.00
_cell.angle_beta   90.00
_cell.angle_gamma   90.00
#
_symmetry.space_group_name_H-M   'P 1'
#
loop_
_entity.id
_entity.type
_entity.pdbx_description
1 polymer ?
#
loop_
_entity_poly.entity_id
_entity_poly.type
_entity_poly.pdbx_seq_one_letter_code
_entity_poly.pdbx_strand_id
1 'polypeptide(L)'
;MSATRKRYVARLVGRCLIFIACVCLWVFRPQAFDVLEGNNFFRRLSPLHLLWVIWAADMFLQIVPIKNKVPLGSQKLFANRFRPIREKINYEALRNYITATTRSAYKVFILWCLLIAAIGLLHRFGVIDRTALFMISVLFYVCDLICVLIWCPFRLIMKNRCCTTCRIFNWDHLMMFSPLIFMGGFYAVSLVVMAIAAWLVWELCVMMYPERFWDRANAALKCSECTDKLCTQYCHKLRDDAPANHIS
;
A
#
# COMPACT_ATOMS: atom_id res chain seq x y z
N MET A 1 -18.51 -13.67 7.64
CA MET A 1 -17.31 -12.97 7.10
C MET A 1 -16.68 -13.81 6.00
N SER A 2 -16.28 -13.24 4.86
CA SER A 2 -15.60 -13.99 3.79
C SER A 2 -14.22 -14.50 4.25
N ALA A 3 -13.75 -15.61 3.68
CA ALA A 3 -12.44 -16.20 3.99
C ALA A 3 -11.28 -15.20 3.78
N THR A 4 -11.39 -14.32 2.78
CA THR A 4 -10.40 -13.28 2.52
C THR A 4 -10.37 -12.23 3.63
N ARG A 5 -11.53 -11.73 4.08
CA ARG A 5 -11.58 -10.75 5.19
C ARG A 5 -10.96 -11.31 6.47
N LYS A 6 -11.16 -12.60 6.78
CA LYS A 6 -10.48 -13.25 7.92
C LYS A 6 -8.96 -13.20 7.80
N ARG A 7 -8.40 -13.42 6.60
CA ARG A 7 -6.94 -13.28 6.37
C ARG A 7 -6.46 -11.85 6.55
N TYR A 8 -7.21 -10.86 6.07
CA TYR A 8 -6.83 -9.45 6.25
C TYR A 8 -6.92 -8.99 7.70
N VAL A 9 -7.95 -9.42 8.43
CA VAL A 9 -8.06 -9.15 9.88
C VAL A 9 -6.95 -9.86 10.64
N ALA A 10 -6.61 -11.11 10.30
CA ALA A 10 -5.46 -11.79 10.88
C ALA A 10 -4.13 -11.07 10.60
N ARG A 11 -3.95 -10.56 9.37
CA ARG A 11 -2.80 -9.70 9.04
C ARG A 11 -2.78 -8.43 9.89
N LEU A 12 -3.92 -7.76 10.07
CA LEU A 12 -4.01 -6.56 10.91
C LEU A 12 -3.65 -6.86 12.37
N VAL A 13 -4.18 -7.94 12.94
CA VAL A 13 -3.81 -8.40 14.28
C VAL A 13 -2.31 -8.65 14.36
N GLY A 14 -1.72 -9.34 13.36
CA GLY A 14 -0.29 -9.57 13.28
C GLY A 14 0.53 -8.26 13.25
N ARG A 15 0.10 -7.26 12.47
CA ARG A 15 0.77 -5.95 12.40
C ARG A 15 0.65 -5.16 13.71
N CYS A 16 -0.51 -5.22 14.38
CA CYS A 16 -0.67 -4.63 15.71
C CYS A 16 0.23 -5.31 16.75
N LEU A 17 0.38 -6.64 16.70
CA LEU A 17 1.31 -7.37 17.56
C LEU A 17 2.76 -6.97 17.30
N ILE A 18 3.15 -6.78 16.04
CA ILE A 18 4.49 -6.26 15.68
C ILE A 18 4.70 -4.87 16.26
N PHE A 19 3.72 -3.96 16.13
CA PHE A 19 3.81 -2.63 16.72
C PHE A 19 3.97 -2.68 18.24
N ILE A 20 3.17 -3.50 18.94
CA ILE A 20 3.30 -3.71 20.39
C ILE A 20 4.69 -4.29 20.72
N ALA A 21 5.18 -5.27 19.96
CA ALA A 21 6.51 -5.83 20.16
C ALA A 21 7.62 -4.79 19.97
N CYS A 22 7.52 -3.91 18.97
CA CYS A 22 8.46 -2.81 18.78
C CYS A 22 8.43 -1.81 19.95
N VAL A 23 7.24 -1.46 20.47
CA VAL A 23 7.10 -0.62 21.66
C VAL A 23 7.71 -1.31 22.89
N CYS A 24 7.44 -2.59 23.10
CA CYS A 24 8.04 -3.37 24.18
C CYS A 24 9.57 -3.42 24.06
N LEU A 25 10.11 -3.67 22.86
CA LEU A 25 11.55 -3.64 22.63
C LEU A 25 12.13 -2.26 22.91
N TRP A 26 11.42 -1.19 22.56
CA TRP A 26 11.88 0.17 22.81
C TRP A 26 11.98 0.48 24.31
N VAL A 27 11.01 0.02 25.11
CA VAL A 27 10.98 0.22 26.58
C VAL A 27 11.95 -0.72 27.31
N PHE A 28 11.96 -2.00 26.96
CA PHE A 28 12.69 -3.03 27.73
C PHE A 28 14.11 -3.30 27.22
N ARG A 29 14.40 -3.06 25.92
CA ARG A 29 15.71 -3.32 25.30
C ARG A 29 16.04 -2.30 24.18
N PRO A 30 16.29 -1.03 24.52
CA PRO A 30 16.60 0.01 23.53
C PRO A 30 17.84 -0.32 22.68
N GLN A 31 18.80 -1.08 23.21
CA GLN A 31 19.99 -1.56 22.48
C GLN A 31 19.67 -2.44 21.25
N ALA A 32 18.45 -2.99 21.17
CA ALA A 32 18.03 -3.75 19.99
C ALA A 32 17.89 -2.88 18.73
N PHE A 33 17.77 -1.56 18.89
CA PHE A 33 17.65 -0.57 17.81
C PHE A 33 19.00 -0.11 17.26
N ASP A 34 20.13 -0.49 17.88
CA ASP A 34 21.49 -0.19 17.39
C ASP A 34 21.74 -0.73 15.96
N VAL A 35 20.96 -1.74 15.55
CA VAL A 35 20.96 -2.31 14.19
C VAL A 35 20.53 -1.30 13.12
N LEU A 36 19.77 -0.28 13.50
CA LEU A 36 19.36 0.81 12.62
C LEU A 36 20.53 1.75 12.30
N GLU A 37 21.64 1.67 13.02
CA GLU A 37 22.78 2.57 12.83
C GLU A 37 23.82 2.01 11.85
N GLY A 38 23.94 2.67 10.69
CA GLY A 38 25.03 2.43 9.75
C GLY A 38 25.11 0.97 9.27
N ASN A 39 26.28 0.35 9.46
CA ASN A 39 26.56 -1.04 9.08
C ASN A 39 26.37 -2.03 10.24
N ASN A 40 25.78 -1.61 11.38
CA ASN A 40 25.54 -2.49 12.51
C ASN A 40 24.55 -3.62 12.18
N PHE A 41 23.81 -3.50 11.07
CA PHE A 41 23.07 -4.58 10.44
C PHE A 41 23.91 -5.87 10.28
N PHE A 42 25.16 -5.77 9.84
CA PHE A 42 26.01 -6.95 9.64
C PHE A 42 26.73 -7.42 10.90
N ARG A 43 26.70 -6.62 11.99
CA ARG A 43 27.49 -6.84 13.19
C ARG A 43 26.68 -7.38 14.36
N ARG A 44 25.38 -7.10 14.42
CA ARG A 44 24.51 -7.53 15.52
C ARG A 44 23.23 -8.15 14.98
N LEU A 45 22.93 -9.36 15.42
CA LEU A 45 21.63 -9.98 15.18
C LEU A 45 20.60 -9.45 16.19
N SER A 46 19.52 -8.91 15.68
CA SER A 46 18.39 -8.34 16.43
C SER A 46 17.09 -8.85 15.84
N PRO A 47 15.99 -9.00 16.62
CA PRO A 47 14.66 -9.31 16.09
C PRO A 47 14.21 -8.41 14.93
N LEU A 48 14.76 -7.19 14.83
CA LEU A 48 14.51 -6.27 13.71
C LEU A 48 14.91 -6.84 12.34
N HIS A 49 15.85 -7.79 12.28
CA HIS A 49 16.22 -8.47 11.03
C HIS A 49 15.07 -9.32 10.49
N LEU A 50 14.31 -9.99 11.36
CA LEU A 50 13.14 -10.75 10.94
C LEU A 50 12.09 -9.81 10.33
N LEU A 51 11.89 -8.64 10.94
CA LEU A 51 10.99 -7.64 10.41
C LEU A 51 11.46 -7.10 9.06
N TRP A 52 12.77 -6.87 8.91
CA TRP A 52 13.36 -6.49 7.63
C TRP A 52 13.10 -7.53 6.55
N VAL A 53 13.33 -8.82 6.85
CA VAL A 53 13.09 -9.92 5.90
C VAL A 53 11.61 -9.99 5.52
N ILE A 54 10.70 -9.85 6.48
CA ILE A 54 9.26 -9.84 6.22
C ILE A 54 8.89 -8.70 5.27
N TRP A 55 9.38 -7.48 5.54
CA TRP A 55 9.12 -6.31 4.72
C TRP A 55 9.77 -6.37 3.32
N ALA A 56 11.01 -6.82 3.24
CA ALA A 56 11.73 -7.04 2.00
C ALA A 56 11.02 -8.09 1.14
N ALA A 57 10.62 -9.21 1.75
CA ALA A 57 9.87 -10.27 1.07
C ALA A 57 8.51 -9.76 0.59
N ASP A 58 7.77 -8.98 1.40
CA ASP A 58 6.48 -8.43 1.00
C ASP A 58 6.60 -7.53 -0.24
N MET A 59 7.60 -6.63 -0.28
CA MET A 59 7.88 -5.79 -1.46
C MET A 59 8.33 -6.62 -2.67
N PHE A 60 9.19 -7.62 -2.46
CA PHE A 60 9.64 -8.50 -3.53
C PHE A 60 8.48 -9.29 -4.16
N LEU A 61 7.54 -9.77 -3.33
CA LEU A 61 6.32 -10.46 -3.78
C LEU A 61 5.34 -9.55 -4.53
N GLN A 62 5.44 -8.23 -4.38
CA GLN A 62 4.68 -7.28 -5.19
C GLN A 62 5.30 -7.08 -6.58
N ILE A 63 6.63 -7.13 -6.68
CA ILE A 63 7.35 -7.01 -7.95
C ILE A 63 7.26 -8.32 -8.74
N VAL A 64 7.44 -9.47 -8.07
CA VAL A 64 7.47 -10.80 -8.69
C VAL A 64 6.18 -11.56 -8.39
N PRO A 65 5.40 -11.97 -9.42
CA PRO A 65 4.10 -12.59 -9.21
C PRO A 65 4.22 -13.99 -8.61
N ILE A 66 3.96 -14.13 -7.31
CA ILE A 66 3.64 -15.45 -6.72
C ILE A 66 2.12 -15.62 -6.67
N LYS A 67 1.63 -16.62 -7.40
CA LYS A 67 0.19 -16.95 -7.52
C LYS A 67 -0.46 -17.03 -6.12
N ASN A 68 -1.61 -16.36 -5.97
CA ASN A 68 -2.56 -16.44 -4.83
C ASN A 68 -2.17 -15.84 -3.45
N LYS A 69 -1.07 -15.09 -3.29
CA LYS A 69 -0.68 -14.51 -1.97
C LYS A 69 -0.90 -12.98 -1.81
N VAL A 70 -1.13 -12.25 -2.90
CA VAL A 70 -1.15 -10.78 -2.96
C VAL A 70 -2.60 -10.24 -3.10
N PRO A 71 -2.96 -9.08 -2.51
CA PRO A 71 -4.28 -8.41 -2.69
C PRO A 71 -4.71 -8.25 -4.16
N LEU A 72 -6.02 -8.30 -4.47
CA LEU A 72 -6.51 -7.97 -5.83
C LEU A 72 -6.02 -6.60 -6.32
N GLY A 73 -5.86 -5.64 -5.39
CA GLY A 73 -5.42 -4.28 -5.69
C GLY A 73 -4.04 -4.23 -6.36
N SER A 74 -3.04 -4.96 -5.82
CA SER A 74 -1.70 -5.04 -6.41
C SER A 74 -1.65 -6.01 -7.60
N GLN A 75 -2.64 -6.89 -7.76
CA GLN A 75 -2.71 -7.80 -8.90
C GLN A 75 -3.10 -7.12 -10.23
N LYS A 76 -3.50 -5.84 -10.22
CA LYS A 76 -3.70 -5.01 -11.43
C LYS A 76 -2.46 -4.96 -12.32
N LEU A 77 -1.29 -5.07 -11.71
CA LEU A 77 0.00 -5.09 -12.38
C LEU A 77 0.09 -6.25 -13.38
N PHE A 78 -0.50 -7.39 -13.05
CA PHE A 78 -0.29 -8.64 -13.77
C PHE A 78 -1.36 -8.89 -14.84
N ALA A 79 -0.89 -9.14 -16.07
CA ALA A 79 -1.73 -9.49 -17.22
C ALA A 79 -2.61 -10.72 -16.96
N ASN A 80 -2.15 -11.66 -16.12
CA ASN A 80 -2.86 -12.92 -15.81
C ASN A 80 -4.25 -12.74 -15.18
N ARG A 81 -4.60 -11.54 -14.69
CA ARG A 81 -5.94 -11.25 -14.14
C ARG A 81 -6.67 -10.12 -14.87
N PHE A 82 -6.14 -9.68 -16.01
CA PHE A 82 -6.83 -8.77 -16.90
C PHE A 82 -7.95 -9.53 -17.63
N ARG A 83 -9.20 -9.14 -17.36
CA ARG A 83 -10.36 -9.66 -18.09
C ARG A 83 -10.92 -8.54 -18.96
N PRO A 84 -10.58 -8.50 -20.26
CA PRO A 84 -11.03 -7.44 -21.15
C PRO A 84 -12.55 -7.47 -21.27
N ILE A 85 -13.19 -6.32 -21.09
CA ILE A 85 -14.61 -6.14 -21.39
C ILE A 85 -14.73 -5.97 -22.91
N ARG A 86 -15.59 -6.77 -23.53
CA ARG A 86 -15.70 -6.94 -25.00
C ARG A 86 -16.24 -5.72 -25.76
N GLU A 87 -16.63 -4.66 -25.05
CA GLU A 87 -17.08 -3.38 -25.62
C GLU A 87 -15.89 -2.58 -26.14
N LYS A 88 -16.06 -1.86 -27.27
CA LYS A 88 -15.01 -1.00 -27.84
C LYS A 88 -14.55 -0.01 -26.77
N ILE A 89 -13.28 -0.12 -26.37
CA ILE A 89 -12.66 0.79 -25.40
C ILE A 89 -12.70 2.20 -26.01
N ASN A 90 -13.45 3.10 -25.38
CA ASN A 90 -13.38 4.51 -25.71
C ASN A 90 -12.06 5.08 -25.16
N TYR A 91 -11.06 5.20 -26.04
CA TYR A 91 -9.72 5.70 -25.72
C TYR A 91 -9.72 7.13 -25.18
N GLU A 92 -10.67 7.96 -25.59
CA GLU A 92 -10.80 9.34 -25.11
C GLU A 92 -11.27 9.36 -23.65
N ALA A 93 -12.28 8.54 -23.33
CA ALA A 93 -12.75 8.36 -21.95
C ALA A 93 -11.67 7.73 -21.04
N LEU A 94 -10.87 6.79 -21.56
CA LEU A 94 -9.73 6.21 -20.85
C LEU A 94 -8.66 7.27 -20.56
N ARG A 95 -8.28 8.08 -21.55
CA ARG A 95 -7.28 9.15 -21.38
C ARG A 95 -7.75 10.18 -20.37
N ASN A 96 -9.01 10.60 -20.43
CA ASN A 96 -9.60 11.53 -19.47
C ASN A 96 -9.62 10.95 -18.04
N TYR A 97 -9.92 9.66 -17.89
CA TYR A 97 -9.87 8.96 -16.60
C TYR A 97 -8.44 8.91 -16.03
N ILE A 98 -7.45 8.56 -16.85
CA ILE A 98 -6.04 8.54 -16.41
C ILE A 98 -5.62 9.94 -15.98
N THR A 99 -5.88 10.98 -16.79
CA THR A 99 -5.50 12.36 -16.46
C THR A 99 -6.15 12.84 -15.16
N ALA A 100 -7.44 12.57 -14.97
CA ALA A 100 -8.15 12.94 -13.75
C ALA A 100 -7.58 12.21 -12.52
N THR A 101 -7.31 10.91 -12.63
CA THR A 101 -6.75 10.11 -11.53
C THR A 101 -5.28 10.44 -11.26
N THR A 102 -4.47 10.76 -12.27
CA THR A 102 -3.10 11.29 -12.12
C THR A 102 -3.13 12.59 -11.33
N ARG A 103 -4.04 13.53 -11.67
CA ARG A 103 -4.14 14.83 -10.99
C ARG A 103 -4.50 14.66 -9.51
N SER A 104 -5.44 13.78 -9.18
CA SER A 104 -5.76 13.49 -7.78
C SER A 104 -4.61 12.78 -7.06
N ALA A 105 -3.94 11.82 -7.71
CA ALA A 105 -2.79 11.15 -7.13
C ALA A 105 -1.64 12.12 -6.85
N TYR A 106 -1.40 13.09 -7.73
CA TYR A 106 -0.39 14.13 -7.53
C TYR A 106 -0.70 15.03 -6.32
N LYS A 107 -1.98 15.35 -6.06
CA LYS A 107 -2.35 16.07 -4.83
C LYS A 107 -2.01 15.28 -3.58
N VAL A 108 -2.28 13.98 -3.57
CA VAL A 108 -1.91 13.08 -2.46
C VAL A 108 -0.38 13.00 -2.32
N PHE A 109 0.34 12.93 -3.44
CA PHE A 109 1.79 12.91 -3.46
C PHE A 109 2.38 14.18 -2.82
N ILE A 110 1.92 15.37 -3.22
CA ILE A 110 2.38 16.64 -2.63
C ILE A 110 2.10 16.68 -1.13
N LEU A 111 0.88 16.32 -0.71
CA LEU A 111 0.53 16.30 0.72
C LEU A 111 1.45 15.36 1.50
N TRP A 112 1.77 14.21 0.92
CA TRP A 112 2.70 13.25 1.51
C TRP A 112 4.13 13.80 1.57
N CYS A 113 4.64 14.40 0.50
CA CYS A 113 5.94 15.05 0.49
C CYS A 113 6.05 16.15 1.55
N LEU A 114 5.01 16.95 1.76
CA LEU A 114 4.95 17.96 2.82
C LEU A 114 5.02 17.32 4.21
N LEU A 115 4.29 16.23 4.45
CA LEU A 115 4.34 15.49 5.71
C LEU A 115 5.74 14.92 5.98
N ILE A 116 6.37 14.31 4.97
CA ILE A 116 7.72 13.76 5.09
C ILE A 116 8.77 14.86 5.27
N ALA A 117 8.62 16.00 4.59
CA ALA A 117 9.47 17.16 4.81
C ALA A 117 9.34 17.68 6.25
N ALA A 118 8.13 17.77 6.80
CA ALA A 118 7.91 18.15 8.20
C ALA A 118 8.60 17.19 9.18
N ILE A 119 8.44 15.87 8.97
CA ILE A 119 9.11 14.84 9.79
C ILE A 119 10.64 14.95 9.67
N GLY A 120 11.17 15.18 8.46
CA GLY A 120 12.59 15.40 8.23
C GLY A 120 13.13 16.65 8.91
N LEU A 121 12.36 17.75 8.92
CA LEU A 121 12.71 18.96 9.66
C LEU A 121 12.74 18.71 11.18
N LEU A 122 11.72 18.03 11.72
CA LEU A 122 11.68 17.63 13.13
C LEU A 122 12.90 16.79 13.53
N HIS A 123 13.32 15.85 12.67
CA HIS A 123 14.55 15.08 12.87
C HIS A 123 15.79 15.95 12.83
N ARG A 124 15.87 16.90 11.87
CA ARG A 124 17.01 17.82 11.73
C ARG A 124 17.16 18.76 12.93
N PHE A 125 16.07 19.17 13.55
CA PHE A 125 16.06 19.97 14.78
C PHE A 125 16.30 19.13 16.05
N GLY A 126 16.50 17.81 15.93
CA GLY A 126 16.77 16.93 17.07
C GLY A 126 15.56 16.65 17.96
N VAL A 127 14.35 16.96 17.49
CA VAL A 127 13.10 16.69 18.24
C VAL A 127 12.74 15.21 18.17
N ILE A 128 13.11 14.53 17.08
CA ILE A 128 12.79 13.14 16.79
C ILE A 128 14.10 12.40 16.52
N ASP A 129 14.38 11.34 17.28
CA ASP A 129 15.56 10.48 17.04
C ASP A 129 15.31 9.43 15.95
N ARG A 130 16.37 8.74 15.53
CA ARG A 130 16.30 7.62 14.57
C ARG A 130 15.28 6.57 14.99
N THR A 131 15.28 6.16 16.25
CA THR A 131 14.31 5.18 16.78
C THR A 131 12.88 5.69 16.61
N ALA A 132 12.63 6.98 16.82
CA ALA A 132 11.30 7.55 16.62
C ALA A 132 10.89 7.60 15.14
N LEU A 133 11.82 7.87 14.20
CA LEU A 133 11.56 7.71 12.75
C LEU A 133 11.15 6.28 12.38
N PHE A 134 11.82 5.28 12.97
CA PHE A 134 11.45 3.88 12.79
C PHE A 134 10.06 3.59 13.35
N MET A 135 9.75 4.06 14.57
CA MET A 135 8.44 3.87 15.18
C MET A 135 7.32 4.51 14.37
N ILE A 136 7.56 5.68 13.77
CA ILE A 136 6.61 6.31 12.83
C ILE A 136 6.38 5.42 11.61
N SER A 137 7.42 4.80 11.06
CA SER A 137 7.28 3.85 9.94
C SER A 137 6.45 2.61 10.33
N VAL A 138 6.69 2.03 11.52
CA VAL A 138 5.86 0.91 12.03
C VAL A 138 4.43 1.35 12.30
N LEU A 139 4.20 2.57 12.77
CA LEU A 139 2.86 3.12 12.92
C LEU A 139 2.14 3.22 11.56
N PHE A 140 2.81 3.74 10.53
CA PHE A 140 2.29 3.78 9.16
C PHE A 140 1.99 2.38 8.61
N TYR A 141 2.80 1.37 8.97
CA TYR A 141 2.56 -0.04 8.62
C TYR A 141 1.30 -0.66 9.24
N VAL A 142 0.78 -0.10 10.34
CA VAL A 142 -0.51 -0.53 10.90
C VAL A 142 -1.64 0.30 10.30
N CYS A 143 -1.43 1.61 10.18
CA CYS A 143 -2.43 2.55 9.68
C CYS A 143 -2.83 2.29 8.22
N ASP A 144 -1.91 1.85 7.35
CA ASP A 144 -2.21 1.51 5.94
C ASP A 144 -3.29 0.42 5.83
N LEU A 145 -3.21 -0.63 6.63
CA LEU A 145 -4.11 -1.77 6.61
C LEU A 145 -5.43 -1.44 7.29
N ILE A 146 -5.39 -0.60 8.33
CA ILE A 146 -6.59 0.02 8.90
C ILE A 146 -7.31 0.85 7.83
N CYS A 147 -6.58 1.66 7.06
CA CYS A 147 -7.16 2.47 5.99
C CYS A 147 -7.80 1.60 4.90
N VAL A 148 -7.20 0.44 4.60
CA VAL A 148 -7.74 -0.50 3.61
C VAL A 148 -8.96 -1.28 4.13
N LEU A 149 -9.00 -1.64 5.41
CA LEU A 149 -10.05 -2.49 5.99
C LEU A 149 -11.26 -1.74 6.55
N ILE A 150 -11.03 -0.56 7.12
CA ILE A 150 -12.04 0.22 7.83
C ILE A 150 -12.47 1.39 6.95
N TRP A 151 -11.56 2.36 6.75
CA TRP A 151 -11.86 3.57 5.99
C TRP A 151 -10.58 4.30 5.57
N CYS A 152 -10.47 4.63 4.27
CA CYS A 152 -9.30 5.31 3.72
C CYS A 152 -9.56 6.82 3.56
N PRO A 153 -8.76 7.70 4.20
CA PRO A 153 -8.94 9.16 4.10
C PRO A 153 -8.67 9.68 2.69
N PHE A 154 -7.74 9.07 1.95
CA PHE A 154 -7.39 9.46 0.59
C PHE A 154 -8.55 9.32 -0.41
N ARG A 155 -9.62 8.60 -0.03
CA ARG A 155 -10.85 8.51 -0.82
C ARG A 155 -11.48 9.88 -1.08
N LEU A 156 -11.41 10.80 -0.12
CA LEU A 156 -11.99 12.13 -0.26
C LEU A 156 -11.34 12.92 -1.41
N ILE A 157 -10.04 12.68 -1.64
CA ILE A 157 -9.24 13.34 -2.67
C ILE A 157 -9.37 12.60 -4.01
N MET A 158 -9.30 11.26 -3.97
CA MET A 158 -9.34 10.41 -5.16
C MET A 158 -10.75 10.25 -5.75
N LYS A 159 -11.80 10.49 -4.96
CA LYS A 159 -13.22 10.22 -5.30
C LYS A 159 -13.49 8.77 -5.77
N ASN A 160 -12.58 7.85 -5.47
CA ASN A 160 -12.66 6.46 -5.89
C ASN A 160 -13.61 5.65 -5.01
N ARG A 161 -14.36 4.74 -5.62
CA ARG A 161 -15.37 3.93 -4.92
C ARG A 161 -14.79 2.73 -4.16
N CYS A 162 -13.63 2.21 -4.57
CA CYS A 162 -13.01 1.06 -3.93
C CYS A 162 -11.48 1.18 -3.92
N CYS A 163 -10.82 0.62 -2.90
CA CYS A 163 -9.36 0.51 -2.88
C CYS A 163 -8.85 -0.33 -4.06
N THR A 164 -9.65 -1.30 -4.53
CA THR A 164 -9.36 -2.09 -5.74
C THR A 164 -9.47 -1.28 -7.03
N THR A 165 -10.01 -0.07 -7.06
CA THR A 165 -9.95 0.81 -8.25
C THR A 165 -9.00 1.98 -8.05
N CYS A 166 -8.43 2.10 -6.84
CA CYS A 166 -7.51 3.18 -6.51
C CYS A 166 -6.17 3.05 -7.25
N ARG A 167 -5.66 4.19 -7.75
CA ARG A 167 -4.36 4.31 -8.44
C ARG A 167 -3.18 4.21 -7.47
N ILE A 168 -3.31 4.83 -6.31
CA ILE A 168 -2.27 4.92 -5.28
C ILE A 168 -2.24 3.70 -4.35
N PHE A 169 -2.90 2.60 -4.72
CA PHE A 169 -3.01 1.44 -3.84
C PHE A 169 -1.65 0.83 -3.52
N ASN A 170 -0.73 0.80 -4.50
CA ASN A 170 0.61 0.25 -4.35
C ASN A 170 1.66 1.30 -3.91
N TRP A 171 1.21 2.50 -3.51
CA TRP A 171 2.07 3.52 -2.93
C TRP A 171 2.25 3.33 -1.42
N ASP A 172 1.59 2.33 -0.84
CA ASP A 172 1.60 1.99 0.58
C ASP A 172 3.02 1.77 1.11
N HIS A 173 3.85 0.98 0.42
CA HIS A 173 5.25 0.75 0.84
C HIS A 173 6.11 2.00 0.72
N LEU A 174 5.93 2.79 -0.35
CA LEU A 174 6.65 4.06 -0.51
C LEU A 174 6.31 5.02 0.63
N MET A 175 5.02 5.16 0.95
CA MET A 175 4.56 5.99 2.06
C MET A 175 5.11 5.47 3.38
N MET A 176 4.98 4.18 3.65
CA MET A 176 5.42 3.55 4.89
C MET A 176 6.92 3.75 5.17
N PHE A 177 7.78 3.58 4.16
CA PHE A 177 9.23 3.67 4.34
C PHE A 177 9.81 5.06 4.12
N SER A 178 9.03 6.03 3.65
CA SER A 178 9.52 7.40 3.42
C SER A 178 10.13 8.11 4.64
N PRO A 179 9.68 7.92 5.90
CA PRO A 179 10.38 8.50 7.05
C PRO A 179 11.81 7.96 7.23
N LEU A 180 12.09 6.74 6.75
CA LEU A 180 13.39 6.09 6.91
C LEU A 180 14.49 6.72 6.03
N ILE A 181 14.12 7.56 5.06
CA ILE A 181 15.07 8.28 4.20
C ILE A 181 16.06 9.11 5.04
N PHE A 182 15.60 9.66 6.16
CA PHE A 182 16.42 10.53 7.02
C PHE A 182 17.30 9.78 8.01
N MET A 183 17.05 8.48 8.24
CA MET A 183 17.77 7.67 9.21
C MET A 183 19.16 7.25 8.72
N GLY A 184 19.29 6.95 7.43
CA GLY A 184 20.47 6.34 6.84
C GLY A 184 20.70 4.90 7.30
N GLY A 185 21.87 4.32 6.97
CA GLY A 185 22.22 2.94 7.31
C GLY A 185 21.65 1.90 6.35
N PHE A 186 22.25 0.70 6.34
CA PHE A 186 21.91 -0.34 5.37
C PHE A 186 20.43 -0.79 5.50
N TYR A 187 19.94 -0.90 6.74
CA TYR A 187 18.56 -1.32 7.02
C TYR A 187 17.54 -0.40 6.34
N ALA A 188 17.64 0.91 6.58
CA ALA A 188 16.69 1.89 6.05
C ALA A 188 16.87 2.08 4.54
N VAL A 189 18.12 2.23 4.07
CA VAL A 189 18.41 2.50 2.66
C VAL A 189 17.95 1.34 1.77
N SER A 190 18.20 0.09 2.18
CA SER A 190 17.75 -1.08 1.41
C SER A 190 16.23 -1.13 1.27
N LEU A 191 15.48 -0.88 2.35
CA LEU A 191 14.01 -0.86 2.31
C LEU A 191 13.48 0.28 1.43
N VAL A 192 14.05 1.48 1.57
CA VAL A 192 13.68 2.65 0.76
C VAL A 192 13.94 2.39 -0.73
N VAL A 193 15.10 1.84 -1.08
CA VAL A 193 15.45 1.52 -2.48
C VAL A 193 14.49 0.50 -3.05
N MET A 194 14.16 -0.56 -2.31
CA MET A 194 13.16 -1.55 -2.75
C MET A 194 11.77 -0.95 -2.92
N ALA A 195 11.35 -0.05 -2.01
CA ALA A 195 10.07 0.63 -2.10
C ALA A 195 9.98 1.54 -3.33
N ILE A 196 11.06 2.26 -3.65
CA ILE A 196 11.16 3.08 -4.87
C ILE A 196 11.12 2.18 -6.11
N ALA A 197 11.82 1.05 -6.12
CA ALA A 197 11.80 0.12 -7.24
C ALA A 197 10.39 -0.45 -7.48
N ALA A 198 9.69 -0.88 -6.42
CA ALA A 198 8.31 -1.35 -6.50
C ALA A 198 7.35 -0.27 -7.04
N TRP A 199 7.52 0.97 -6.56
CA TRP A 199 6.75 2.12 -7.03
C TRP A 199 7.02 2.44 -8.51
N LEU A 200 8.28 2.42 -8.96
CA LEU A 200 8.66 2.66 -10.35
C LEU A 200 8.04 1.61 -11.28
N VAL A 201 8.15 0.32 -10.93
CA VAL A 201 7.53 -0.77 -11.70
C VAL A 201 6.01 -0.55 -11.82
N TRP A 202 5.37 -0.15 -10.73
CA TRP A 202 3.93 0.16 -10.74
C TRP A 202 3.57 1.30 -11.68
N GLU A 203 4.23 2.47 -11.56
CA GLU A 203 3.92 3.63 -12.43
C GLU A 203 4.26 3.35 -13.90
N LEU A 204 5.34 2.62 -14.18
CA LEU A 204 5.65 2.16 -15.54
C LEU A 204 4.52 1.31 -16.12
N CYS A 205 3.96 0.38 -15.33
CA CYS A 205 2.83 -0.42 -15.79
C CYS A 205 1.53 0.40 -15.95
N VAL A 206 1.30 1.44 -15.13
CA VAL A 206 0.17 2.36 -15.33
C VAL A 206 0.30 3.11 -16.65
N MET A 207 1.53 3.51 -17.02
CA MET A 207 1.79 4.20 -18.29
C MET A 207 1.73 3.27 -19.50
N MET A 208 2.28 2.05 -19.39
CA MET A 208 2.31 1.09 -20.50
C MET A 208 0.98 0.36 -20.73
N TYR A 209 0.22 0.09 -19.65
CA TYR A 209 -1.01 -0.72 -19.71
C TYR A 209 -2.15 -0.08 -18.90
N PRO A 210 -2.57 1.15 -19.23
CA PRO A 210 -3.59 1.87 -18.47
C PRO A 210 -4.95 1.16 -18.44
N GLU A 211 -5.26 0.36 -19.46
CA GLU A 211 -6.49 -0.44 -19.56
C GLU A 211 -6.65 -1.44 -18.40
N ARG A 212 -5.55 -1.88 -17.78
CA ARG A 212 -5.60 -2.79 -16.63
C ARG A 212 -6.11 -2.13 -15.35
N PHE A 213 -5.98 -0.81 -15.26
CA PHE A 213 -6.31 0.00 -14.08
C PHE A 213 -7.70 0.63 -14.15
N TRP A 214 -8.41 0.47 -15.27
CA TRP A 214 -9.75 1.01 -15.48
C TRP A 214 -10.83 -0.07 -15.33
N ASP A 215 -11.81 0.18 -14.46
CA ASP A 215 -12.92 -0.74 -14.17
C ASP A 215 -13.87 -0.98 -15.36
N ARG A 216 -13.92 -0.03 -16.31
CA ARG A 216 -14.68 -0.18 -17.56
C ARG A 216 -13.96 -1.00 -18.64
N ALA A 217 -12.64 -1.17 -18.54
CA ALA A 217 -11.88 -2.03 -19.44
C ALA A 217 -11.55 -3.39 -18.82
N ASN A 218 -11.45 -3.48 -17.49
CA ASN A 218 -11.11 -4.70 -16.76
C ASN A 218 -12.26 -5.16 -15.86
N ALA A 219 -12.95 -6.22 -16.27
CA ALA A 219 -14.08 -6.79 -15.52
C ALA A 219 -13.68 -7.31 -14.13
N ALA A 220 -12.40 -7.67 -13.93
CA ALA A 220 -11.90 -8.15 -12.64
C ALA A 220 -11.94 -7.09 -11.52
N LEU A 221 -12.10 -5.81 -11.88
CA LEU A 221 -12.19 -4.71 -10.93
C LEU A 221 -13.64 -4.38 -10.51
N LYS A 222 -14.64 -4.97 -11.17
CA LYS A 222 -16.06 -4.78 -10.82
C LYS A 222 -16.36 -5.43 -9.47
N CYS A 223 -17.24 -4.79 -8.68
CA CYS A 223 -17.66 -5.31 -7.36
C CYS A 223 -18.29 -6.72 -7.47
N SER A 224 -18.91 -7.07 -8.60
CA SER A 224 -19.47 -8.41 -8.86
C SER A 224 -18.43 -9.54 -8.83
N GLU A 225 -17.20 -9.25 -9.26
CA GLU A 225 -16.08 -10.21 -9.30
C GLU A 225 -15.15 -10.08 -8.06
N CYS A 226 -15.49 -9.18 -7.12
CA CYS A 226 -14.62 -8.85 -6.00
C CYS A 226 -14.62 -9.95 -4.93
N THR A 227 -13.67 -10.88 -5.02
CA THR A 227 -13.44 -11.92 -4.01
C THR A 227 -12.98 -11.38 -2.66
N ASP A 228 -12.35 -10.21 -2.61
CA ASP A 228 -11.75 -9.66 -1.39
C ASP A 228 -12.79 -8.99 -0.46
N LYS A 229 -13.93 -8.50 -1.01
CA LYS A 229 -15.01 -7.80 -0.28
C LYS A 229 -14.50 -6.80 0.76
N LEU A 230 -13.43 -6.07 0.43
CA LEU A 230 -12.80 -5.08 1.31
C LEU A 230 -13.70 -3.84 1.54
N CYS A 231 -14.67 -3.58 0.64
CA CYS A 231 -15.62 -2.48 0.74
C CYS A 231 -17.05 -2.98 1.02
N THR A 232 -17.29 -3.59 2.20
CA THR A 232 -18.60 -4.15 2.55
C THR A 232 -19.75 -3.12 2.57
N GLN A 233 -19.48 -1.88 3.01
CA GLN A 233 -20.50 -0.82 3.07
C GLN A 233 -21.05 -0.42 1.68
N TYR A 234 -20.23 -0.48 0.63
CA TYR A 234 -20.60 0.01 -0.70
C TYR A 234 -20.97 -1.10 -1.69
N CYS A 235 -20.45 -2.32 -1.53
CA CYS A 235 -20.93 -3.46 -2.31
C CYS A 235 -22.36 -3.87 -1.94
N HIS A 236 -22.84 -3.51 -0.74
CA HIS A 236 -24.26 -3.63 -0.39
C HIS A 236 -25.09 -2.57 -1.12
N LYS A 237 -24.68 -1.29 -1.03
CA LYS A 237 -25.35 -0.17 -1.70
C LYS A 237 -25.48 -0.36 -3.22
N LEU A 238 -24.44 -0.87 -3.88
CA LEU A 238 -24.46 -1.17 -5.32
C LEU A 238 -25.31 -2.39 -5.71
N ARG A 239 -25.61 -3.31 -4.76
CA ARG A 239 -26.60 -4.37 -4.98
C ARG A 239 -28.02 -3.84 -4.91
N ASP A 240 -28.24 -2.84 -4.06
CA ASP A 240 -29.55 -2.19 -3.88
C ASP A 240 -29.84 -1.15 -4.99
N ASP A 241 -28.80 -0.54 -5.57
CA ASP A 241 -28.90 0.43 -6.68
C ASP A 241 -28.86 -0.23 -8.09
N ALA A 242 -28.78 -1.56 -8.19
CA ALA A 242 -28.86 -2.25 -9.47
C ALA A 242 -30.33 -2.31 -9.93
N PRO A 243 -30.70 -1.78 -11.12
CA PRO A 243 -32.06 -1.97 -11.62
C PRO A 243 -32.32 -3.47 -11.75
N ALA A 244 -33.47 -3.90 -11.24
CA ALA A 244 -33.95 -5.27 -11.29
C ALA A 244 -34.21 -5.69 -12.75
N ASN A 245 -33.16 -5.97 -13.52
CA ASN A 245 -33.28 -6.54 -14.85
C ASN A 245 -32.62 -7.92 -14.86
N HIS A 246 -33.49 -8.92 -14.72
CA HIS A 246 -33.50 -10.24 -15.36
C HIS A 246 -34.04 -11.30 -14.41
N ILE A 247 -35.37 -11.32 -14.25
CA ILE A 247 -36.13 -12.56 -14.14
C ILE A 247 -37.31 -12.43 -15.10
N SER A 248 -37.11 -12.95 -16.30
CA SER A 248 -38.12 -13.44 -17.22
C SER A 248 -37.45 -14.51 -18.06
#